data_AF-A0A151LP34-F1
#
_entry.id   AF-A0A151LP34-F1
#
_cell.length_a   1.000
_cell.length_b   1.000
_cell.length_c   1.000
_cell.angle_alpha   90.00
_cell.angle_beta   90.00
_cell.angle_gamma   90.00
#
_symmetry.space_group_name_H-M   'P 1'
#
loop_
_entity.id
_entity.type
_entity.pdbx_description
1 polymer ?
#
loop_
_entity_poly.entity_id
_entity_poly.type
_entity_poly.pdbx_seq_one_letter_code
_entity_poly.pdbx_strand_id
1 'polypeptide(L)' 'NMKICCVSLTRIKPKDEVVICPYCQSVAQKEFTSTICPNCLVAKLGIKALGFDFLNKNI' A
#
# COMPACT_ATOMS: atom_id res chain seq x y z
N ASN A 1 9.28 -12.54 11.08
CA ASN A 1 8.70 -11.29 10.55
C ASN A 1 7.19 -11.25 10.72
N MET A 2 6.71 -10.30 11.53
CA MET A 2 5.29 -10.01 11.71
C MET A 2 4.88 -8.90 10.71
N LYS A 3 3.75 -9.05 10.04
CA LYS A 3 3.13 -8.00 9.21
C LYS A 3 1.88 -7.48 9.92
N ILE A 4 1.70 -6.17 9.93
CA ILE A 4 0.53 -5.50 10.52
C ILE A 4 -0.21 -4.80 9.38
N CYS A 5 -1.54 -4.95 9.34
CA CYS A 5 -2.38 -4.23 8.40
C CYS A 5 -2.41 -2.74 8.78
N CYS A 6 -2.00 -1.86 7.87
CA CYS A 6 -1.99 -0.42 8.14
C CYS A 6 -3.38 0.21 8.31
N VAL A 7 -4.46 -0.52 7.98
CA VAL A 7 -5.85 -0.04 8.11
C VAL A 7 -6.50 -0.51 9.40
N SER A 8 -6.50 -1.83 9.65
CA SER A 8 -7.17 -2.43 10.81
C SER A 8 -6.29 -2.53 12.06
N LEU A 9 -4.98 -2.25 11.93
CA LEU A 9 -3.98 -2.43 12.98
C LEU A 9 -3.90 -3.87 13.53
N THR A 10 -4.43 -4.83 12.78
CA THR A 10 -4.39 -6.26 13.12
C THR A 10 -3.21 -6.95 12.45
N ARG A 11 -2.83 -8.10 13.00
CA ARG A 11 -1.78 -8.95 12.43
C ARG A 11 -2.27 -9.62 11.14
N ILE A 12 -1.47 -9.52 10.09
CA ILE A 12 -1.64 -10.26 8.84
C ILE A 12 -1.01 -11.66 9.00
N LYS A 13 -1.78 -12.71 8.72
CA LYS A 13 -1.30 -14.10 8.75
C LYS A 13 -0.54 -14.43 7.46
N PRO A 14 0.35 -15.44 7.47
CA PRO A 14 1.15 -15.78 6.29
C PRO A 14 0.36 -16.16 5.03
N LYS A 15 -0.88 -16.66 5.19
CA LYS A 15 -1.76 -17.06 4.08
C LYS A 15 -2.71 -15.97 3.63
N ASP A 16 -2.78 -14.85 4.34
CA ASP A 16 -3.70 -13.77 4.00
C ASP A 16 -3.20 -13.06 2.73
N GLU A 17 -4.11 -12.80 1.81
CA GLU A 17 -3.80 -11.97 0.65
C GLU A 17 -3.64 -10.50 1.09
N VAL A 18 -2.64 -9.83 0.51
CA VAL A 18 -2.28 -8.46 0.87
C VAL A 18 -2.22 -7.55 -0.34
N VAL A 19 -2.41 -6.25 -0.10
CA VAL A 19 -2.10 -5.19 -1.04
C VAL A 19 -1.08 -4.23 -0.43
N ILE A 20 -0.32 -3.57 -1.31
CA ILE A 20 0.75 -2.66 -0.94
C ILE A 20 0.42 -1.27 -1.47
N CYS A 21 0.68 -0.24 -0.67
CA CYS A 21 0.64 1.14 -1.12
C CYS A 21 1.79 1.37 -2.12
N PRO A 22 1.53 1.77 -3.38
CA PRO A 22 2.60 1.97 -4.36
C PRO A 22 3.53 3.15 -4.01
N TYR A 23 3.12 4.01 -3.08
CA TYR A 23 3.90 5.15 -2.62
C TYR A 23 4.76 4.80 -1.40
N CYS A 24 4.16 4.62 -0.22
CA CYS A 24 4.90 4.40 1.03
C CYS A 24 5.15 2.93 1.38
N GLN A 25 4.76 1.99 0.51
CA GLN A 25 4.93 0.54 0.70
C GLN A 25 4.23 -0.06 1.94
N SER A 26 3.33 0.68 2.58
CA SER A 26 2.50 0.16 3.66
C SER A 26 1.65 -1.02 3.19
N VAL A 27 1.50 -2.03 4.03
CA VAL A 27 0.83 -3.29 3.71
C VAL A 27 -0.55 -3.31 4.36
N ALA A 28 -1.56 -3.74 3.61
CA ALA A 28 -2.92 -3.94 4.11
C ALA A 28 -3.49 -5.29 3.65
N GLN A 29 -4.54 -5.75 4.32
CA GLN A 29 -5.34 -6.88 3.84
C GLN A 29 -6.00 -6.51 2.50
N LYS A 30 -6.14 -7.48 1.59
CA LYS A 30 -6.67 -7.26 0.23
C LYS A 30 -8.07 -6.64 0.19
N GLU A 31 -8.89 -6.85 1.21
CA GLU A 31 -10.21 -6.20 1.36
C GLU A 31 -10.17 -4.67 1.34
N PHE A 32 -9.03 -4.06 1.69
CA PHE A 32 -8.84 -2.60 1.67
C PHE A 32 -8.33 -2.05 0.33
N THR A 33 -8.34 -2.85 -0.75
CA THR A 33 -7.95 -2.39 -2.09
C THR A 33 -8.72 -1.13 -2.48
N SER A 34 -8.06 -0.19 -3.16
CA SER A 34 -8.62 1.08 -3.64
C SER A 34 -9.00 2.10 -2.56
N THR A 35 -8.85 1.79 -1.27
CA THR A 35 -8.99 2.78 -0.19
C THR A 35 -7.76 3.68 -0.11
N ILE A 36 -7.92 4.91 0.39
CA ILE A 36 -6.79 5.82 0.62
C ILE A 36 -5.90 5.23 1.71
N CYS A 37 -4.60 5.11 1.44
CA CYS A 37 -3.65 4.61 2.41
C CYS A 37 -3.61 5.54 3.64
N PRO A 38 -3.90 5.04 4.84
CA PRO A 38 -3.98 5.89 6.04
C PRO A 38 -2.60 6.44 6.47
N ASN A 39 -1.52 5.80 6.03
CA ASN A 39 -0.17 6.22 6.41
C ASN A 39 0.36 7.39 5.58
N CYS A 40 0.09 7.43 4.27
CA CYS A 40 0.59 8.52 3.42
C CYS A 40 -0.49 9.51 2.98
N LEU A 41 -1.77 9.13 3.03
CA LEU A 41 -2.92 9.95 2.66
C LEU A 41 -2.95 10.48 1.20
N VAL A 42 -2.00 10.06 0.36
CA VAL A 42 -1.85 10.56 -1.03
C VAL A 42 -2.06 9.49 -2.11
N ALA A 43 -2.11 8.22 -1.75
CA ALA A 43 -2.23 7.11 -2.70
C ALA A 43 -3.29 6.10 -2.26
N LYS A 44 -3.90 5.42 -3.23
CA LYS A 44 -4.82 4.30 -2.97
C LYS A 44 -4.04 2.98 -2.85
N LEU A 45 -4.49 2.09 -1.97
CA LEU A 45 -3.88 0.77 -1.77
C LEU A 45 -4.10 -0.15 -2.97
N GLY A 46 -3.05 -0.86 -3.41
CA GLY A 46 -3.15 -1.90 -4.45
C GLY A 46 -3.34 -1.39 -5.88
N ILE A 47 -3.28 -0.07 -6.13
CA ILE A 47 -3.34 0.47 -7.48
C ILE A 47 -2.03 0.20 -8.23
N LYS A 48 -2.13 -0.09 -9.52
CA LYS A 48 -0.95 -0.20 -10.40
C LYS A 48 -0.37 1.21 -10.61
N ALA A 49 0.92 1.35 -10.36
CA ALA A 49 1.68 2.56 -10.62
C ALA A 49 2.93 2.21 -11.44
N LEU A 50 3.43 3.17 -12.22
CA LEU A 50 4.70 3.02 -12.92
C LEU A 50 5.89 2.92 -11.95
N GLY A 51 5.73 3.45 -10.73
CA GLY A 51 6.77 3.56 -9.72
C GLY A 51 7.12 5.02 -9.45
N PHE A 52 8.18 5.25 -8.69
CA PHE A 52 8.71 6.59 -8.49
C PHE A 52 9.55 7.02 -9.69
N ASP A 53 9.17 8.14 -10.29
CA ASP A 53 9.95 8.79 -11.32
C ASP A 53 10.59 10.07 -10.75
N PHE A 54 11.85 9.95 -10.33
CA PHE A 54 12.64 11.07 -9.79
C PHE A 54 13.41 11.82 -10.89
N LEU A 55 13.42 11.30 -12.13
CA LEU A 55 14.27 11.79 -13.21
C LEU A 55 13.46 12.50 -14.30
N ASN A 56 12.18 12.73 -14.07
CA ASN A 56 11.32 13.45 -15.01
C ASN A 56 11.72 14.92 -15.10
N LYS A 57 12.71 15.19 -15.95
CA LYS A 57 13.16 16.53 -16.33
C LYS A 57 12.31 17.12 -17.46
N ASN A 58 11.27 16.42 -17.93
CA ASN A 58 10.56 16.68 -19.19
C ASN A 58 9.03 16.76 -19.05
N ILE A 59 8.52 17.33 -17.95
CA ILE A 59 7.19 17.97 -17.93
C ILE A 59 7.41 19.48 -17.91
#